data_AF-A0A4R4ETD8-F1
#
_entry.id   AF-A0A4R4ETD8-F1
#
_cell.length_a   1.000
_cell.length_b   1.000
_cell.length_c   1.000
_cell.angle_alpha   90.00
_cell.angle_beta   90.00
_cell.angle_gamma   90.00
#
_symmetry.space_group_name_H-M   'P 1'
#
loop_
_entity.id
_entity.type
_entity.pdbx_description
1 polymer ?
#
loop_
_entity_poly.entity_id
_entity_poly.type
_entity_poly.pdbx_seq_one_letter_code
_entity_poly.pdbx_strand_id
1 'polypeptide(L)'
;MPGDQPDVFLDVPNLSVDEIKLDVQNLEAHIALNARLANLLSLNAGADVGIERVNIQIKGVKAQAQLIVRLDNVAAIIDRTLTTIDRNPQILTRLLDSVDRTVGTVGGVANTAIQPGGVVDRTVGTVGNVANTAIQPGGVVDRTVGTVGGVANNAVGTVGNVAGEALKPGSVLSSTVNSLGQTVQRVVDASGNIVERTLDTSGKVLSSRVVQKAGSR
;
A
#
# COMPACT_ATOMS: atom_id res chain seq x y z
N MET A 1 41.18 51.13 4.82
CA MET A 1 41.21 50.14 5.91
C MET A 1 40.03 49.20 5.67
N PRO A 2 40.24 47.88 5.47
CA PRO A 2 39.14 46.92 5.49
C PRO A 2 38.40 47.01 6.83
N GLY A 3 37.11 46.70 6.82
CA GLY A 3 36.11 47.12 7.80
C GLY A 3 36.49 46.89 9.26
N ASP A 4 36.46 47.98 10.03
CA ASP A 4 36.57 47.99 11.49
C ASP A 4 35.28 47.48 12.17
N GLN A 5 34.28 47.11 11.36
CA GLN A 5 32.99 46.62 11.82
C GLN A 5 33.01 45.07 11.84
N PRO A 6 32.69 44.43 12.98
CA PRO A 6 32.64 42.98 13.07
C PRO A 6 31.52 42.39 12.19
N ASP A 7 31.77 41.23 11.58
CA ASP A 7 30.78 40.52 10.77
C ASP A 7 29.64 39.94 11.63
N VAL A 8 29.96 39.50 12.84
CA VAL A 8 28.97 39.13 13.85
C VAL A 8 29.29 39.88 15.13
N PHE A 9 28.30 40.62 15.62
CA PHE A 9 28.35 41.28 16.91
C PHE A 9 27.11 40.88 17.70
N LEU A 10 27.31 40.15 18.78
CA LEU A 10 26.26 39.80 19.73
C LEU A 10 26.64 40.38 21.08
N ASP A 11 25.87 41.35 21.54
CA ASP A 11 26.00 41.96 22.87
C ASP A 11 24.78 41.58 23.71
N VAL A 12 25.05 40.92 24.83
CA VAL A 12 24.07 40.54 25.85
C VAL A 12 24.43 41.30 27.12
N PRO A 13 23.93 42.54 27.27
CA PRO A 13 24.32 43.43 28.38
C PRO A 13 23.70 43.01 29.73
N ASN A 14 22.69 42.12 29.70
CA ASN A 14 21.98 41.63 30.86
C ASN A 14 21.77 40.12 30.74
N LEU A 15 22.82 39.33 31.00
CA LEU A 15 22.73 37.88 31.13
C LEU A 15 22.49 37.56 32.61
N SER A 16 21.29 37.11 32.97
CA SER A 16 20.99 36.74 34.35
C SER A 16 20.67 35.25 34.49
N VAL A 17 21.17 34.65 35.57
CA VAL A 17 20.84 33.29 36.00
C VAL A 17 20.32 33.36 37.44
N ASP A 18 19.13 32.81 37.68
CA ASP A 18 18.46 32.90 38.98
C ASP A 18 19.18 32.12 40.08
N GLU A 19 19.66 30.91 39.78
CA GLU A 19 20.41 30.09 40.72
C GLU A 19 21.40 29.16 40.00
N ILE A 20 22.63 29.07 40.52
CA ILE A 20 23.62 28.04 40.21
C ILE A 20 23.81 27.20 41.46
N LYS A 21 23.49 25.91 41.36
CA LYS A 21 23.69 24.93 42.44
C LYS A 21 24.79 23.94 42.05
N LEU A 22 25.87 23.91 42.82
CA LEU A 22 26.96 22.96 42.67
C LEU A 22 26.95 21.99 43.86
N ASP A 23 26.79 20.70 43.59
CA ASP A 23 26.87 19.62 44.57
C ASP A 23 28.08 18.75 44.22
N VAL A 24 29.14 18.84 45.01
CA VAL A 24 30.38 18.10 44.81
C VAL A 24 30.55 17.14 45.97
N GLN A 25 30.83 15.88 45.68
CA GLN A 25 31.10 14.86 46.69
C GLN A 25 32.57 14.48 46.65
N ASN A 26 33.11 14.12 47.81
CA ASN A 26 34.48 13.63 47.98
C ASN A 26 35.52 14.56 47.33
N LEU A 27 35.44 15.86 47.62
CA LEU A 27 36.41 16.83 47.15
C LEU A 27 37.71 16.67 47.95
N GLU A 28 38.73 16.15 47.31
CA GLU A 28 40.07 16.00 47.87
C GLU A 28 41.02 17.04 47.27
N ALA A 29 41.85 17.63 48.13
CA ALA A 29 42.89 18.57 47.74
C ALA A 29 44.18 18.20 48.47
N HIS A 30 45.25 18.05 47.69
CA HIS A 30 46.59 17.80 48.21
C HIS A 30 47.42 19.07 48.05
N ILE A 31 47.98 19.57 49.14
CA ILE A 31 48.85 20.74 49.15
C ILE A 31 50.25 20.25 49.52
N ALA A 32 51.22 20.51 48.65
CA ALA A 32 52.62 20.26 48.92
C ALA A 32 53.43 21.56 48.75
N LEU A 33 54.16 21.94 49.78
CA LEU A 33 55.11 23.03 49.77
C LEU A 33 56.53 22.45 49.83
N ASN A 34 57.29 22.67 48.75
CA ASN A 34 58.72 22.44 48.72
C ASN A 34 59.43 23.79 48.59
N ALA A 35 60.09 24.23 49.65
CA ALA A 35 60.90 25.44 49.63
C ALA A 35 62.34 25.10 50.01
N ARG A 36 63.29 25.42 49.14
CA ARG A 36 64.73 25.25 49.38
C ARG A 36 65.44 26.59 49.21
N LEU A 37 66.29 26.94 50.16
CA LEU A 37 67.18 28.10 50.10
C LEU A 37 68.63 27.64 50.36
N ALA A 38 69.35 27.34 49.27
CA ALA A 38 70.74 26.88 49.28
C ALA A 38 71.01 25.87 50.41
N ASN A 39 72.02 26.14 51.24
CA ASN A 39 72.38 25.31 52.39
C ASN A 39 71.72 25.77 53.71
N LEU A 40 70.78 26.72 53.65
CA LEU A 40 70.22 27.39 54.82
C LEU A 40 68.82 26.91 55.19
N LEU A 41 67.95 26.61 54.21
CA LEU A 41 66.58 26.17 54.47
C LEU A 41 66.18 25.04 53.51
N SER A 42 65.62 23.98 54.07
CA SER A 42 64.90 22.94 53.31
C SER A 42 63.60 22.66 54.05
N LEU A 43 62.49 23.13 53.48
CA LEU A 43 61.14 22.95 54.00
C LEU A 43 60.35 22.06 53.04
N ASN A 44 59.92 20.91 53.54
CA ASN A 44 58.96 20.04 52.87
C ASN A 44 57.76 19.93 53.80
N ALA A 45 56.63 20.48 53.39
CA ALA A 45 55.38 20.39 54.11
C ALA A 45 54.30 19.90 53.16
N GLY A 46 53.43 19.01 53.65
CA GLY A 46 52.30 18.49 52.91
C GLY A 46 51.04 18.52 53.78
N ALA A 47 49.89 18.69 53.16
CA ALA A 47 48.59 18.56 53.79
C ALA A 47 47.60 17.94 52.81
N ASP A 48 46.88 16.92 53.27
CA ASP A 48 45.77 16.30 52.55
C ASP A 48 44.47 16.82 53.16
N VAL A 49 43.58 17.36 52.33
CA VAL A 49 42.31 17.93 52.75
C VAL A 49 41.20 17.21 51.99
N GLY A 50 40.31 16.52 52.72
CA GLY A 50 39.12 15.88 52.16
C GLY A 50 37.85 16.56 52.63
N ILE A 51 36.90 16.77 51.72
CA ILE A 51 35.56 17.25 52.01
C ILE A 51 34.55 16.27 51.41
N GLU A 52 33.80 15.57 52.25
CA GLU A 52 32.84 14.56 51.80
C GLU A 52 31.73 15.14 50.91
N ARG A 53 31.27 16.36 51.20
CA ARG A 53 30.23 17.03 50.42
C ARG A 53 30.34 18.55 50.50
N VAL A 54 30.31 19.19 49.34
CA VAL A 54 30.26 20.63 49.16
C VAL A 54 28.96 20.96 48.44
N ASN A 55 28.10 21.75 49.08
CA ASN A 55 26.92 22.31 48.45
C ASN A 55 27.09 23.82 48.32
N ILE A 56 27.16 24.32 47.10
CA ILE A 56 27.29 25.75 46.81
C ILE A 56 26.02 26.19 46.06
N GLN A 57 25.33 27.19 46.60
CA GLN A 57 24.19 27.82 45.95
C GLN A 57 24.51 29.29 45.71
N ILE A 58 24.56 29.70 44.44
CA ILE A 58 24.79 31.07 44.01
C ILE A 58 23.47 31.57 43.43
N LYS A 59 22.87 32.60 44.05
CA LYS A 59 21.59 33.17 43.59
C LYS A 59 21.81 34.51 42.88
N GLY A 60 20.99 34.80 41.88
CA GLY A 60 20.94 36.09 41.20
C GLY A 60 22.25 36.45 40.49
N VAL A 61 22.81 35.52 39.72
CA VAL A 61 24.01 35.75 38.91
C VAL A 61 23.65 36.73 37.80
N LYS A 62 24.43 37.80 37.67
CA LYS A 62 24.32 38.76 36.56
C LYS A 62 25.67 38.81 35.87
N ALA A 63 25.65 38.74 34.56
CA ALA A 63 26.80 38.73 33.68
C ALA A 63 26.49 39.56 32.43
N GLN A 64 27.54 39.86 31.68
CA GLN A 64 27.46 40.46 30.36
C GLN A 64 28.25 39.57 29.42
N ALA A 65 27.69 39.27 28.26
CA ALA A 65 28.35 38.43 27.26
C ALA A 65 28.44 39.20 25.95
N GLN A 66 29.65 39.35 25.42
CA GLN A 66 29.88 39.92 24.10
C GLN A 66 30.61 38.90 23.24
N LEU A 67 30.05 38.63 22.07
CA LEU A 67 30.66 37.80 21.03
C LEU A 67 30.91 38.67 19.80
N ILE A 68 32.19 38.85 19.49
CA ILE A 68 32.67 39.59 18.32
C ILE A 68 33.35 38.59 17.40
N VAL A 69 32.80 38.39 16.20
CA VAL A 69 33.37 37.48 15.19
C VAL A 69 33.77 38.28 13.97
N ARG A 70 34.99 38.01 13.48
CA ARG A 70 35.46 38.45 12.17
C ARG A 70 35.65 37.24 11.27
N LEU A 71 35.03 37.27 10.10
CA LEU A 71 34.93 36.18 9.15
C LEU A 71 35.93 36.33 7.98
N ASP A 72 36.97 37.18 8.13
CA ASP A 72 38.05 37.34 7.15
C ASP A 72 38.64 36.00 6.68
N ASN A 73 38.70 35.03 7.59
CA ASN A 73 39.21 33.68 7.31
C ASN A 73 38.20 32.77 6.60
N VAL A 74 36.89 33.04 6.66
CA VAL A 74 35.87 32.24 5.96
C VAL A 74 35.95 32.48 4.46
N ALA A 75 36.13 33.73 4.04
CA ALA A 75 36.38 34.05 2.64
C ALA A 75 37.66 33.35 2.13
N ALA A 76 38.73 33.34 2.93
CA ALA A 76 39.96 32.61 2.60
C ALA A 76 39.77 31.08 2.55
N ILE A 77 38.91 30.51 3.39
CA ILE A 77 38.56 29.08 3.34
C ILE A 77 37.81 28.77 2.04
N ILE A 78 36.81 29.58 1.68
CA ILE A 78 36.03 29.40 0.44
C ILE A 78 36.95 29.53 -0.79
N ASP A 79 37.80 30.55 -0.82
CA ASP A 79 38.78 30.75 -1.88
C ASP A 79 39.75 29.56 -1.98
N ARG A 80 40.20 29.03 -0.83
CA ARG A 80 41.03 27.83 -0.79
C ARG A 80 40.29 26.57 -1.24
N THR A 81 39.00 26.41 -0.93
CA THR A 81 38.20 25.27 -1.41
C THR A 81 37.96 25.36 -2.92
N LEU A 82 37.65 26.56 -3.44
CA LEU A 82 37.49 26.79 -4.87
C LEU A 82 38.82 26.57 -5.60
N THR A 83 39.93 27.08 -5.06
CA THR A 83 41.28 26.82 -5.56
C THR A 83 41.65 25.33 -5.49
N THR A 84 41.19 24.62 -4.46
CA THR A 84 41.42 23.17 -4.35
C THR A 84 40.63 22.42 -5.41
N ILE A 85 39.39 22.79 -5.68
CA ILE A 85 38.58 22.22 -6.77
C ILE A 85 39.22 22.54 -8.13
N ASP A 86 39.64 23.78 -8.35
CA ASP A 86 40.29 24.25 -9.58
C ASP A 86 41.62 23.52 -9.86
N ARG A 87 42.45 23.33 -8.82
CA ARG A 87 43.71 22.58 -8.91
C ARG A 87 43.53 21.07 -8.93
N ASN A 88 42.34 20.57 -8.58
CA ASN A 88 42.06 19.15 -8.54
C ASN A 88 40.76 18.83 -9.30
N PRO A 89 40.69 19.14 -10.61
CA PRO A 89 39.49 18.93 -11.41
C PRO A 89 39.08 17.45 -11.47
N GLN A 90 40.02 16.53 -11.21
CA GLN A 90 39.76 15.10 -11.08
C GLN A 90 38.73 14.74 -9.99
N ILE A 91 38.48 15.61 -9.00
CA ILE A 91 37.42 15.40 -8.01
C ILE A 91 36.06 15.46 -8.70
N LEU A 92 35.89 16.41 -9.62
CA LEU A 92 34.64 16.59 -10.36
C LEU A 92 34.45 15.48 -11.41
N THR A 93 35.52 15.05 -12.09
CA THR A 93 35.43 13.94 -13.05
C THR A 93 35.02 12.63 -12.39
N ARG A 94 35.54 12.31 -11.20
CA ARG A 94 35.14 11.09 -10.46
C ARG A 94 33.66 11.13 -10.05
N LEU A 95 33.15 12.31 -9.71
CA LEU A 95 31.74 12.53 -9.38
C LEU A 95 30.86 12.38 -10.62
N LEU A 96 31.26 12.98 -11.73
CA LEU A 96 30.56 12.86 -13.02
C LEU A 96 30.57 11.41 -13.52
N ASP A 97 31.70 10.70 -13.44
CA ASP A 97 31.76 9.28 -13.82
C ASP A 97 30.82 8.40 -12.97
N SER A 98 30.64 8.74 -11.69
CA SER A 98 29.71 8.02 -10.81
C SER A 98 28.25 8.23 -11.23
N VAL A 99 27.91 9.47 -11.59
CA VAL A 99 26.58 9.84 -12.10
C VAL A 99 26.35 9.20 -13.47
N ASP A 100 27.31 9.27 -14.38
CA ASP A 100 27.22 8.68 -15.72
C ASP A 100 27.10 7.15 -15.67
N ARG A 101 27.82 6.47 -14.76
CA ARG A 101 27.63 5.03 -14.53
C ARG A 101 26.24 4.71 -14.02
N THR A 102 25.71 5.52 -13.12
CA THR A 102 24.36 5.31 -12.55
C THR A 102 23.29 5.51 -13.61
N VAL A 103 23.35 6.62 -14.36
CA VAL A 103 22.42 6.92 -15.46
C VAL A 103 22.55 5.90 -16.58
N GLY A 104 23.77 5.50 -16.95
CA GLY A 104 24.02 4.47 -17.95
C GLY A 104 23.49 3.09 -17.54
N THR A 105 23.60 2.73 -16.26
CA THR A 105 23.03 1.47 -15.74
C THR A 105 21.51 1.48 -15.78
N VAL A 106 20.88 2.56 -15.31
CA VAL A 106 19.41 2.71 -15.35
C VAL A 106 18.91 2.73 -16.80
N GLY A 107 19.56 3.46 -17.69
CA GLY A 107 19.26 3.47 -19.12
C GLY A 107 19.43 2.09 -19.76
N GLY A 108 20.49 1.35 -19.41
CA GLY A 108 20.75 0.00 -19.89
C GLY A 108 19.70 -1.02 -19.44
N VAL A 109 19.28 -0.95 -18.17
CA VAL A 109 18.19 -1.81 -17.63
C VAL A 109 16.86 -1.46 -18.29
N ALA A 110 16.53 -0.18 -18.44
CA ALA A 110 15.32 0.24 -19.12
C ALA A 110 15.29 -0.25 -20.57
N ASN A 111 16.39 -0.08 -21.31
CA ASN A 111 16.50 -0.55 -22.68
C ASN A 111 16.41 -2.09 -22.78
N THR A 112 17.01 -2.81 -21.84
CA THR A 112 16.94 -4.28 -21.74
C THR A 112 15.54 -4.78 -21.37
N ALA A 113 14.76 -3.98 -20.62
CA ALA A 113 13.41 -4.33 -20.26
C ALA A 113 12.42 -4.21 -21.43
N ILE A 114 12.63 -3.23 -22.32
CA ILE A 114 11.73 -2.92 -23.45
C ILE A 114 12.17 -3.51 -24.79
N GLN A 115 13.42 -3.96 -24.94
CA GLN A 115 13.87 -4.63 -26.16
C GLN A 115 13.13 -5.96 -26.39
N PRO A 116 13.10 -6.47 -27.64
CA PRO A 116 12.57 -7.80 -27.95
C PRO A 116 13.24 -8.89 -27.08
N GLY A 117 12.46 -9.78 -26.47
CA GLY A 117 12.92 -10.77 -25.48
C GLY A 117 13.14 -10.21 -24.06
N GLY A 118 12.97 -8.91 -23.86
CA GLY A 118 12.96 -8.23 -22.56
C GLY A 118 11.78 -8.65 -21.69
N VAL A 119 11.75 -8.20 -20.44
CA VAL A 119 10.68 -8.58 -19.49
C VAL A 119 9.32 -8.02 -19.92
N VAL A 120 9.26 -6.82 -20.51
CA VAL A 120 8.02 -6.25 -21.03
C VAL A 120 7.51 -7.07 -22.22
N ASP A 121 8.37 -7.39 -23.18
CA ASP A 121 8.04 -8.19 -24.36
C ASP A 121 7.55 -9.61 -23.97
N ARG A 122 8.23 -10.27 -23.03
CA ARG A 122 7.79 -11.57 -22.48
C ARG A 122 6.43 -11.51 -21.80
N THR A 123 6.17 -10.44 -21.05
CA THR A 123 4.89 -10.29 -20.32
C THR A 123 3.76 -10.05 -21.30
N VAL A 124 3.96 -9.19 -22.30
CA VAL A 124 3.00 -8.96 -23.39
C VAL A 124 2.77 -10.23 -24.19
N GLY A 125 3.83 -10.97 -24.56
CA GLY A 125 3.71 -12.25 -25.27
C GLY A 125 2.94 -13.30 -24.46
N THR A 126 3.17 -13.38 -23.14
CA THR A 126 2.45 -14.30 -22.25
C THR A 126 0.96 -13.96 -22.17
N VAL A 127 0.62 -12.68 -21.99
CA VAL A 127 -0.78 -12.22 -21.98
C VAL A 127 -1.45 -12.48 -23.32
N GLY A 128 -0.75 -12.23 -24.44
CA GLY A 128 -1.23 -12.54 -25.78
C GLY A 128 -1.51 -14.04 -25.98
N ASN A 129 -0.60 -14.91 -25.52
CA ASN A 129 -0.78 -16.36 -25.61
C ASN A 129 -1.94 -16.88 -24.75
N VAL A 130 -2.11 -16.35 -23.53
CA VAL A 130 -3.24 -16.70 -22.66
C VAL A 130 -4.55 -16.23 -23.27
N ALA A 131 -4.59 -15.00 -23.80
CA ALA A 131 -5.77 -14.48 -24.49
C ALA A 131 -6.12 -15.35 -25.72
N ASN A 132 -5.15 -15.68 -26.55
CA ASN A 132 -5.34 -16.53 -27.72
C ASN A 132 -5.81 -17.95 -27.34
N THR A 133 -5.23 -18.52 -26.27
CA THR A 133 -5.62 -19.82 -25.73
C THR A 133 -7.04 -19.81 -25.13
N ALA A 134 -7.47 -18.67 -24.59
CA ALA A 134 -8.79 -18.53 -24.01
C ALA A 134 -9.90 -18.47 -25.08
N ILE A 135 -9.63 -17.81 -26.22
CA ILE A 135 -10.61 -17.58 -27.29
C ILE A 135 -10.58 -18.59 -28.44
N GLN A 136 -9.52 -19.39 -28.57
CA GLN A 136 -9.44 -20.44 -29.59
C GLN A 136 -10.52 -21.52 -29.39
N PRO A 137 -10.90 -22.25 -30.46
CA PRO A 137 -11.77 -23.43 -30.35
C PRO A 137 -11.20 -24.44 -29.34
N GLY A 138 -12.05 -24.96 -28.45
CA GLY A 138 -11.64 -25.79 -27.30
C GLY A 138 -10.99 -25.02 -26.14
N GLY A 139 -10.89 -23.70 -26.24
CA GLY A 139 -10.48 -22.79 -25.16
C GLY A 139 -11.52 -22.66 -24.06
N VAL A 140 -11.20 -21.93 -23.00
CA VAL A 140 -12.13 -21.78 -21.86
C VAL A 140 -13.41 -21.06 -22.27
N VAL A 141 -13.35 -20.06 -23.16
CA VAL A 141 -14.55 -19.35 -23.65
C VAL A 141 -15.43 -20.30 -24.47
N ASP A 142 -14.84 -21.06 -25.40
CA ASP A 142 -15.56 -22.03 -26.24
C ASP A 142 -16.20 -23.14 -25.39
N ARG A 143 -15.49 -23.68 -24.40
CA ARG A 143 -16.04 -24.66 -23.45
C ARG A 143 -17.19 -24.11 -22.62
N THR A 144 -17.07 -22.88 -22.12
CA THR A 144 -18.14 -22.24 -21.34
C THR A 144 -19.37 -22.00 -22.22
N VAL A 145 -19.21 -21.48 -23.43
CA VAL A 145 -20.30 -21.29 -24.40
C VAL A 145 -20.94 -22.63 -24.77
N GLY A 146 -20.13 -23.66 -25.07
CA GLY A 146 -20.61 -25.01 -25.37
C GLY A 146 -21.39 -25.64 -24.21
N THR A 147 -20.92 -25.45 -22.97
CA THR A 147 -21.60 -25.95 -21.77
C THR A 147 -22.93 -25.25 -21.56
N VAL A 148 -22.97 -23.91 -21.66
CA VAL A 148 -24.21 -23.13 -21.55
C VAL A 148 -25.19 -23.49 -22.66
N GLY A 149 -24.72 -23.64 -23.90
CA GLY A 149 -25.53 -24.10 -25.03
C GLY A 149 -26.09 -25.51 -24.82
N GLY A 150 -25.28 -26.42 -24.27
CA GLY A 150 -25.72 -27.77 -23.91
C GLY A 150 -26.79 -27.77 -22.82
N VAL A 151 -26.62 -26.99 -21.75
CA VAL A 151 -27.62 -26.84 -20.68
C VAL A 151 -28.91 -26.22 -21.23
N ALA A 152 -28.80 -25.18 -22.06
CA ALA A 152 -29.96 -24.56 -22.70
C ALA A 152 -30.72 -25.54 -23.59
N ASN A 153 -30.01 -26.29 -24.45
CA ASN A 153 -30.62 -27.30 -25.31
C ASN A 153 -31.28 -28.43 -24.52
N ASN A 154 -30.62 -28.91 -23.45
CA ASN A 154 -31.22 -29.92 -22.56
C ASN A 154 -32.47 -29.38 -21.88
N ALA A 155 -32.44 -28.16 -21.35
CA ALA A 155 -33.60 -27.54 -20.71
C ALA A 155 -34.78 -27.38 -21.69
N VAL A 156 -34.51 -26.90 -22.92
CA VAL A 156 -35.53 -26.79 -23.98
C VAL A 156 -36.08 -28.17 -24.35
N GLY A 157 -35.23 -29.18 -24.48
CA GLY A 157 -35.64 -30.56 -24.75
C GLY A 157 -36.52 -31.14 -23.63
N THR A 158 -36.14 -30.94 -22.37
CA THR A 158 -36.93 -31.37 -21.20
C THR A 158 -38.31 -30.69 -21.18
N VAL A 159 -38.38 -29.37 -21.40
CA VAL A 159 -39.66 -28.65 -21.46
C VAL A 159 -40.51 -29.13 -22.64
N GLY A 160 -39.91 -29.37 -23.81
CA GLY A 160 -40.59 -29.92 -24.97
C GLY A 160 -41.17 -31.31 -24.71
N ASN A 161 -40.41 -32.18 -24.05
CA ASN A 161 -40.87 -33.53 -23.69
C ASN A 161 -42.01 -33.48 -22.66
N VAL A 162 -41.91 -32.66 -21.61
CA VAL A 162 -42.97 -32.49 -20.60
C VAL A 162 -44.25 -31.93 -21.25
N ALA A 163 -44.12 -30.94 -22.13
CA ALA A 163 -45.25 -30.41 -22.87
C ALA A 163 -45.86 -31.46 -23.82
N GLY A 164 -45.03 -32.26 -24.49
CA GLY A 164 -45.48 -33.35 -25.35
C GLY A 164 -46.24 -34.44 -24.60
N GLU A 165 -45.75 -34.86 -23.43
CA GLU A 165 -46.41 -35.83 -22.55
C GLU A 165 -47.74 -35.29 -21.99
N ALA A 166 -47.75 -34.03 -21.53
CA ALA A 166 -48.94 -33.38 -21.00
C ALA A 166 -50.07 -33.24 -22.06
N LEU A 167 -49.71 -33.24 -23.35
CA LEU A 167 -50.65 -33.05 -24.46
C LEU A 167 -51.01 -34.34 -25.21
N LYS A 168 -50.72 -35.52 -24.65
CA LYS A 168 -51.16 -36.80 -25.24
C LYS A 168 -52.69 -37.01 -25.10
N PRO A 169 -53.34 -37.66 -26.07
CA PRO A 169 -54.74 -38.06 -25.94
C PRO A 169 -55.00 -38.85 -24.64
N GLY A 170 -56.01 -38.42 -23.89
CA GLY A 170 -56.36 -38.97 -22.58
C GLY A 170 -55.73 -38.25 -21.40
N SER A 171 -54.73 -37.38 -21.60
CA SER A 171 -54.13 -36.59 -20.52
C SER A 171 -55.13 -35.61 -19.92
N VAL A 172 -55.21 -35.57 -18.59
CA VAL A 172 -56.03 -34.61 -17.83
C VAL A 172 -55.19 -33.37 -17.56
N LEU A 173 -55.60 -32.23 -18.11
CA LEU A 173 -54.93 -30.93 -17.96
C LEU A 173 -55.35 -30.18 -16.71
N SER A 174 -56.59 -30.38 -16.28
CA SER A 174 -57.14 -29.81 -15.05
C SER A 174 -58.35 -30.62 -14.59
N SER A 175 -58.54 -30.76 -13.29
CA SER A 175 -59.70 -31.40 -12.66
C SER A 175 -60.19 -30.56 -11.49
N THR A 176 -61.48 -30.27 -11.45
CA THR A 176 -62.13 -29.45 -10.41
C THR A 176 -63.49 -30.03 -10.06
N VAL A 177 -64.06 -29.64 -8.92
CA VAL A 177 -65.41 -30.06 -8.52
C VAL A 177 -66.34 -28.86 -8.55
N ASN A 178 -67.49 -28.98 -9.20
CA ASN A 178 -68.48 -27.90 -9.23
C ASN A 178 -69.32 -27.87 -7.93
N SER A 179 -70.17 -26.86 -7.80
CA SER A 179 -71.06 -26.70 -6.62
C SER A 179 -72.08 -27.83 -6.44
N LEU A 180 -72.24 -28.73 -7.43
CA LEU A 180 -73.11 -29.91 -7.39
C LEU A 180 -72.34 -31.19 -7.01
N GLY A 181 -71.05 -31.10 -6.67
CA GLY A 181 -70.22 -32.25 -6.33
C GLY A 181 -69.77 -33.09 -7.53
N GLN A 182 -69.98 -32.61 -8.75
CA GLN A 182 -69.57 -33.28 -9.99
C GLN A 182 -68.15 -32.88 -10.39
N THR A 183 -67.39 -33.79 -10.99
CA THR A 183 -66.01 -33.51 -11.40
C THR A 183 -65.98 -32.94 -12.82
N VAL A 184 -65.44 -31.74 -12.99
CA VAL A 184 -65.21 -31.10 -14.29
C VAL A 184 -63.73 -31.24 -14.63
N GLN A 185 -63.44 -32.00 -15.69
CA GLN A 185 -62.07 -32.23 -16.16
C GLN A 185 -61.88 -31.68 -17.57
N ARG A 186 -60.71 -31.09 -17.83
CA ARG A 186 -60.24 -30.82 -19.20
C ARG A 186 -59.26 -31.90 -19.59
N VAL A 187 -59.54 -32.56 -20.69
CA VAL A 187 -58.73 -33.66 -21.21
C VAL A 187 -58.36 -33.39 -22.65
N VAL A 188 -57.25 -33.95 -23.10
CA VAL A 188 -56.89 -33.95 -24.52
C VAL A 188 -57.57 -35.14 -25.22
N ASP A 189 -58.28 -34.90 -26.33
CA ASP A 189 -58.89 -35.97 -27.12
C ASP A 189 -57.92 -36.58 -28.15
N ALA A 190 -58.36 -37.62 -28.87
CA ALA A 190 -57.55 -38.30 -29.89
C ALA A 190 -57.13 -37.41 -31.07
N SER A 191 -57.81 -36.29 -31.27
CA SER A 191 -57.49 -35.30 -32.30
C SER A 191 -56.64 -34.15 -31.76
N GLY A 192 -56.23 -34.20 -30.48
CA GLY A 192 -55.43 -33.18 -29.83
C GLY A 192 -56.23 -31.95 -29.37
N ASN A 193 -57.56 -31.98 -29.42
CA ASN A 193 -58.39 -30.89 -28.90
C ASN A 193 -58.48 -30.99 -27.37
N ILE A 194 -58.66 -29.84 -26.70
CA ILE A 194 -59.00 -29.81 -25.28
C ILE A 194 -60.51 -29.89 -25.16
N VAL A 195 -60.97 -30.94 -24.49
CA VAL A 195 -62.38 -31.23 -24.24
C VAL A 195 -62.65 -31.13 -22.75
N GLU A 196 -63.64 -30.33 -22.38
CA GLU A 196 -64.14 -30.27 -21.02
C GLU A 196 -65.27 -31.29 -20.86
N ARG A 197 -65.17 -32.14 -19.84
CA ARG A 197 -66.15 -33.17 -19.50
C ARG A 197 -66.58 -33.01 -18.06
N THR A 198 -67.89 -33.06 -17.83
CA THR A 198 -68.47 -33.12 -16.48
C THR A 198 -68.85 -34.56 -16.20
N LEU A 199 -68.30 -35.11 -15.12
CA LEU A 199 -68.53 -36.47 -14.66
C LEU A 199 -69.37 -36.44 -13.38
N ASP A 200 -70.30 -37.38 -13.23
CA ASP A 200 -71.00 -37.58 -11.96
C ASP A 200 -70.06 -38.13 -10.87
N THR A 201 -70.60 -38.30 -9.66
CA THR A 201 -69.86 -38.84 -8.51
C THR A 201 -69.42 -40.30 -8.70
N SER A 202 -69.95 -41.00 -9.71
CA SER A 202 -69.58 -42.37 -10.08
C SER A 202 -68.61 -42.43 -11.27
N GLY A 203 -68.18 -41.27 -11.78
CA GLY A 203 -67.24 -41.16 -12.91
C GLY A 203 -67.87 -41.30 -14.30
N LYS A 204 -69.21 -41.33 -14.42
CA LYS A 204 -69.88 -41.38 -15.72
C LYS A 204 -69.93 -39.98 -16.34
N VAL A 205 -69.60 -39.88 -17.62
CA VAL A 205 -69.68 -38.61 -18.36
C VAL A 205 -71.14 -38.18 -18.49
N LEU A 206 -71.45 -36.99 -17.94
CA LEU A 206 -72.74 -36.33 -18.03
C LEU A 206 -72.81 -35.36 -19.22
N SER A 207 -71.71 -34.64 -19.47
CA SER A 207 -71.60 -33.68 -20.58
C SER A 207 -70.17 -33.63 -21.09
N SER A 208 -69.99 -33.33 -22.37
CA SER A 208 -68.70 -33.19 -23.03
C SER A 208 -68.77 -32.10 -24.10
N ARG A 209 -67.83 -31.14 -24.08
CA ARG A 209 -67.71 -30.12 -25.12
C ARG A 209 -66.25 -29.80 -25.44
N VAL A 210 -65.95 -29.55 -26.71
CA VAL A 210 -64.64 -29.02 -27.11
C VAL A 210 -64.54 -27.56 -26.62
N VAL A 211 -63.50 -27.25 -25.86
CA VAL A 211 -63.21 -25.89 -25.38
C VAL A 211 -62.06 -25.24 -26.12
N GLN A 212 -61.17 -26.03 -26.74
CA GLN A 212 -60.11 -25.53 -27.62
C GLN A 212 -59.79 -26.57 -28.70
N LYS A 213 -59.68 -26.14 -29.96
CA LYS A 213 -59.25 -27.01 -31.06
C LYS A 213 -57.72 -27.07 -31.16
N ALA A 214 -57.20 -28.22 -31.58
CA ALA A 214 -55.79 -28.37 -31.91
C ALA A 214 -55.38 -27.33 -32.98
N GLY A 215 -54.23 -26.66 -32.78
CA GLY A 215 -53.70 -25.69 -33.73
C GLY A 215 -54.38 -24.31 -33.75
N SER A 216 -55.32 -24.02 -32.84
CA SER A 216 -55.86 -22.67 -32.66
C SER A 216 -54.93 -21.84 -31.77
N ARG A 217 -53.85 -21.30 -32.33
CA ARG A 217 -53.02 -20.23 -31.73
C ARG A 217 -52.66 -19.22 -32.81
#